data_AF-A0A2V9QDG4-F1
#
_entry.id   AF-A0A2V9QDG4-F1
#
_cell.length_a   1.000
_cell.length_b   1.000
_cell.length_c   1.000
_cell.angle_alpha   90.00
_cell.angle_beta   90.00
_cell.angle_gamma   90.00
#
_symmetry.space_group_name_H-M   'P 1'
#
loop_
_entity.id
_entity.type
_entity.pdbx_description
1 polymer ?
#
loop_
_entity_poly.entity_id
_entity_poly.type
_entity_poly.pdbx_seq_one_letter_code
_entity_poly.pdbx_strand_id
1 'polypeptide(L)' 'VRRVGIHYALDQCHDLLDNDVAGIHFYTLNRSDATRVIFDSLGIPRHRGAEASSV' A
#
# COMPACT_ATOMS: atom_id res chain seq x y z
N VAL A 1 -11.92 14.07 8.03
CA VAL A 1 -10.78 13.33 8.63
C VAL A 1 -10.15 12.28 7.70
N ARG A 2 -10.92 11.35 7.10
CA ARG A 2 -10.39 10.26 6.24
C ARG A 2 -9.36 10.71 5.18
N ARG A 3 -9.64 11.78 4.44
CA ARG A 3 -8.73 12.29 3.40
C ARG A 3 -7.38 12.76 3.94
N VAL A 4 -7.38 13.43 5.10
CA VAL A 4 -6.14 13.89 5.75
C VAL A 4 -5.33 12.70 6.24
N GLY A 5 -5.99 11.68 6.82
CA GLY A 5 -5.32 10.45 7.24
C GLY A 5 -4.67 9.69 6.08
N ILE A 6 -5.34 9.62 4.92
CA ILE A 6 -4.77 9.00 3.70
C ILE A 6 -3.54 9.77 3.22
N HIS A 7 -3.61 11.11 3.15
CA HIS A 7 -2.46 11.93 2.73
C HIS A 7 -1.28 11.72 3.66
N TYR A 8 -1.51 11.81 4.98
CA TYR A 8 -0.46 11.64 5.97
C TYR A 8 0.19 10.25 5.91
N ALA A 9 -0.63 9.19 5.81
CA ALA A 9 -0.11 7.83 5.69
C ALA A 9 0.65 7.60 4.36
N LEU A 10 0.24 8.27 3.27
CA LEU A 10 0.96 8.21 2.00
C LEU A 10 2.34 8.86 2.11
N ASP A 11 2.43 10.05 2.71
CA ASP A 11 3.71 10.73 2.95
C ASP A 11 4.65 9.87 3.82
N GLN A 12 4.11 9.25 4.88
CA GLN A 12 4.87 8.32 5.72
C GLN A 12 5.37 7.10 4.95
N CYS A 13 4.56 6.56 4.04
CA CYS A 13 4.99 5.44 3.22
C CYS A 13 6.11 5.84 2.26
N HIS A 14 6.04 7.02 1.65
CA HIS A 14 7.13 7.54 0.81
C HIS A 14 8.43 7.69 1.58
N ASP A 15 8.39 8.35 2.74
CA ASP A 15 9.58 8.53 3.59
C ASP A 15 10.21 7.18 3.97
N LEU A 16 9.40 6.20 4.38
CA LEU A 16 9.91 4.86 4.70
C LEU A 16 10.54 4.15 3.50
N LEU A 17 9.92 4.23 2.32
CA LEU A 17 10.44 3.62 1.10
C LEU A 17 11.72 4.31 0.62
N ASP A 18 11.80 5.64 0.75
CA ASP A 18 13.00 6.42 0.43
C ASP A 18 14.17 6.08 1.37
N ASN A 19 13.87 5.58 2.57
CA ASN A 19 14.83 5.06 3.55
C ASN A 19 15.07 3.53 3.45
N ASP A 20 14.70 2.89 2.35
CA ASP A 20 15.01 1.49 2.01
C ASP A 20 14.58 0.46 3.08
N VAL A 21 13.40 0.65 3.69
CA VAL A 21 12.85 -0.35 4.59
C VAL A 21 12.51 -1.65 3.85
N ALA A 22 12.61 -2.78 4.53
CA ALA A 22 12.29 -4.09 3.94
C ALA A 22 10.81 -4.24 3.50
N GLY A 23 9.90 -3.44 4.09
CA GLY A 23 8.49 -3.44 3.72
C GLY A 23 7.61 -2.69 4.72
N ILE A 24 6.33 -2.53 4.37
CA ILE A 24 5.32 -1.82 5.17
C ILE A 24 4.14 -2.77 5.43
N HIS A 25 3.71 -2.87 6.68
CA HIS A 25 2.53 -3.64 7.09
C HIS A 25 1.40 -2.71 7.54
N PHE A 26 0.22 -2.83 6.92
CA PHE A 26 -0.93 -2.00 7.23
C PHE A 26 -1.88 -2.65 8.22
N TYR A 27 -2.18 -1.97 9.33
CA TYR A 27 -3.34 -2.30 10.17
C TYR A 27 -4.62 -1.75 9.57
N THR A 28 -5.38 -2.61 8.91
CA THR A 28 -6.61 -2.22 8.19
C THR A 28 -7.84 -2.13 9.10
N LEU A 29 -7.80 -2.72 10.30
CA LEU A 29 -8.97 -2.82 11.19
C LEU A 29 -10.20 -3.39 10.48
N ASN A 30 -10.00 -4.45 9.68
CA ASN A 30 -11.01 -5.10 8.83
C ASN A 30 -11.66 -4.16 7.78
N ARG A 31 -11.03 -3.03 7.45
CA ARG A 31 -11.46 -2.09 6.41
C ARG A 31 -10.29 -1.67 5.54
N SER A 32 -10.31 -2.07 4.27
CA SER A 32 -9.19 -1.86 3.34
C SER A 32 -9.37 -0.69 2.38
N ASP A 33 -10.47 0.06 2.46
CA ASP A 33 -10.76 1.14 1.52
C ASP A 33 -9.70 2.26 1.57
N ALA A 34 -9.22 2.62 2.76
CA ALA A 34 -8.16 3.62 2.92
C ALA A 34 -6.79 3.09 2.47
N THR A 35 -6.46 1.85 2.87
CA THR A 35 -5.14 1.25 2.56
C THR A 35 -4.99 0.91 1.08
N ARG A 36 -6.08 0.55 0.39
CA ARG A 36 -6.08 0.39 -1.07
C ARG A 36 -5.80 1.72 -1.78
N VAL A 37 -6.41 2.81 -1.33
CA VAL A 37 -6.14 4.14 -1.90
C VAL A 37 -4.68 4.53 -1.70
N ILE A 38 -4.12 4.28 -0.51
CA ILE A 38 -2.70 4.54 -0.22
C ILE A 38 -1.82 3.69 -1.16
N PHE A 39 -2.05 2.38 -1.22
CA PHE A 39 -1.27 1.47 -2.05
C PHE A 39 -1.31 1.84 -3.54
N ASP A 40 -2.49 2.13 -4.08
CA ASP A 40 -2.63 2.50 -5.49
C ASP A 40 -1.95 3.87 -5.78
N SER A 41 -1.90 4.77 -4.79
CA SER A 41 -1.21 6.07 -4.90
C SER A 41 0.31 5.94 -4.86
N LEU A 42 0.86 4.89 -4.23
CA LEU A 42 2.30 4.63 -4.19
C LEU A 42 2.88 4.18 -5.55
N GLY A 43 2.04 3.86 -6.54
CA GLY A 43 2.49 3.49 -7.88
C GLY A 43 3.22 2.13 -7.96
N ILE A 44 3.14 1.32 -6.90
CA ILE A 44 3.82 0.02 -6.83
C ILE A 44 3.13 -0.96 -7.80
N PRO A 45 3.88 -1.58 -8.74
CA PRO A 45 3.31 -2.57 -9.64
C PRO A 45 2.71 -3.72 -8.86
N ARG A 46 1.47 -4.07 -9.16
CA ARG A 46 0.87 -5.30 -8.63
C ARG A 46 1.60 -6.47 -9.26
N HIS A 47 2.30 -7.25 -8.44
CA HIS A 47 2.79 -8.54 -8.88
C HIS A 47 1.57 -9.39 -9.23
N ARG A 48 1.29 -9.55 -10.53
CA ARG A 48 0.32 -10.53 -10.99
C ARG A 48 0.93 -11.88 -10.61
N GLY A 49 0.37 -12.51 -9.58
CA GLY A 49 0.76 -13.88 -9.22
C GLY A 49 0.78 -14.72 -10.49
N ALA A 50 1.81 -15.57 -10.62
CA ALA A 50 1.94 -16.52 -11.72
C ALA A 50 0.56 -17.08 -12.05
N GLU A 51 0.14 -16.91 -13.30
CA GLU A 51 -1.11 -17.51 -13.76
C GLU A 51 -1.08 -18.96 -13.33
N ALA A 52 -2.15 -19.39 -12.65
CA ALA A 52 -2.31 -20.77 -12.23
C ALA A 52 -2.00 -21.63 -13.46
N SER A 53 -0.86 -22.32 -13.42
CA SER A 53 -0.45 -23.26 -14.46
C SER A 53 -1.63 -24.19 -14.66
N SER A 54 -2.35 -23.99 -15.76
CA SER A 54 -3.37 -24.91 -16.21
C SER A 54 -2.64 -26.19 -16.59
N VAL A 55 -2.74 -27.18 -15.71
CA VAL A 55 -2.52 -28.59 -16.02
C VAL A 55 -3.77 -29.33 -15.58
#